data_AF-A0A7V4YRU6-F1
#
_entry.id   AF-A0A7V4YRU6-F1
#
_cell.length_a   1.000
_cell.length_b   1.000
_cell.length_c   1.000
_cell.angle_alpha   90.00
_cell.angle_beta   90.00
_cell.angle_gamma   90.00
#
_symmetry.space_group_name_H-M   'P 1'
#
loop_
_entity.id
_entity.type
_entity.pdbx_description
1 polymer ?
#
loop_
_entity_poly.entity_id
_entity_poly.type
_entity_poly.pdbx_seq_one_letter_code
_entity_poly.pdbx_strand_id
1 'polypeptide(L)'
;MAKEKLNVAEMTDADLQSKLASLEHEYQQMKFDHAVKGLGNPMELREVRREIARILTEGRSRELAAMTPEQLESRSKLRVRRRRQK
;
A
#
# COMPACT_ATOMS: atom_id res chain seq x y z
N MET A 1 17.83 -14.87 1.20
CA MET A 1 16.59 -15.67 1.27
C MET A 1 15.43 -14.77 0.87
N ALA A 2 14.66 -15.12 -0.14
CA ALA A 2 13.44 -14.39 -0.46
C ALA A 2 12.43 -14.67 0.68
N LYS A 3 12.15 -13.70 1.55
CA LYS A 3 11.00 -13.78 2.44
C LYS A 3 9.76 -13.93 1.56
N GLU A 4 8.93 -14.94 1.86
CA GLU A 4 7.68 -15.19 1.13
C GLU A 4 6.83 -13.93 1.08
N LYS A 5 6.28 -13.63 -0.09
CA LYS A 5 5.41 -12.47 -0.26
C LYS A 5 4.06 -12.80 0.34
N LEU A 6 3.49 -11.85 1.07
CA LEU A 6 2.10 -11.96 1.53
C LEU A 6 1.17 -12.19 0.31
N ASN A 7 0.41 -13.27 0.32
CA ASN A 7 -0.60 -13.57 -0.71
C ASN A 7 -1.87 -12.76 -0.42
N VAL A 8 -1.87 -11.51 -0.89
CA VAL A 8 -2.95 -10.53 -0.63
C VAL A 8 -4.25 -10.89 -1.35
N ALA A 9 -4.18 -11.74 -2.38
CA ALA A 9 -5.33 -12.09 -3.23
C ALA A 9 -6.40 -12.94 -2.53
N GLU A 10 -6.01 -13.77 -1.55
CA GLU A 10 -6.90 -14.73 -0.89
C GLU A 10 -7.65 -14.13 0.32
N MET A 11 -7.26 -12.93 0.75
CA MET A 11 -7.81 -12.29 1.96
C MET A 11 -9.13 -11.55 1.67
N THR A 12 -10.04 -11.58 2.64
CA THR A 12 -11.29 -10.81 2.59
C THR A 12 -11.01 -9.31 2.75
N ASP A 13 -11.94 -8.44 2.33
CA ASP A 13 -11.78 -6.98 2.46
C ASP A 13 -11.59 -6.54 3.92
N ALA A 14 -12.28 -7.19 4.86
CA ALA A 14 -12.17 -6.89 6.29
C ALA A 14 -10.78 -7.29 6.84
N ASP A 15 -10.28 -8.46 6.44
CA ASP A 15 -8.96 -8.93 6.86
C ASP A 15 -7.84 -8.05 6.30
N LEU A 16 -7.99 -7.57 5.06
CA LEU A 16 -7.05 -6.63 4.44
C LEU A 16 -6.97 -5.31 5.20
N GLN A 17 -8.11 -4.76 5.63
CA GLN A 17 -8.13 -3.51 6.42
C GLN A 17 -7.51 -3.69 7.80
N SER A 18 -7.83 -4.78 8.49
CA SER A 18 -7.24 -5.11 9.80
C SER A 18 -5.72 -5.30 9.71
N LYS A 19 -5.26 -6.02 8.68
CA LYS A 19 -3.84 -6.24 8.45
C LYS A 19 -3.11 -4.96 8.09
N LEU A 20 -3.73 -4.10 7.28
CA LEU A 20 -3.19 -2.78 6.94
C LEU A 20 -2.97 -1.94 8.18
N ALA A 21 -3.98 -1.81 9.05
CA ALA A 21 -3.86 -1.02 10.28
C ALA A 21 -2.72 -1.53 11.19
N SER A 22 -2.60 -2.86 11.29
CA SER A 22 -1.54 -3.49 12.07
C SER A 22 -0.14 -3.19 11.50
N LEU A 23 0.04 -3.35 10.18
CA LEU A 23 1.33 -3.09 9.52
C LEU A 23 1.71 -1.62 9.52
N GLU A 24 0.73 -0.71 9.42
CA GLU A 24 0.98 0.73 9.54
C GLU A 24 1.49 1.09 10.93
N HIS A 25 0.87 0.55 11.98
CA HIS A 25 1.34 0.76 13.35
C HIS A 25 2.76 0.23 13.54
N GLU A 26 3.03 -1.00 13.09
CA GLU A 26 4.36 -1.61 13.14
C GLU A 26 5.40 -0.76 12.40
N TYR A 27 5.06 -0.29 11.20
CA TYR A 27 5.92 0.56 10.39
C TYR A 27 6.24 1.90 11.09
N GLN A 28 5.27 2.53 11.75
CA GLN A 28 5.53 3.74 12.53
C GLN A 28 6.47 3.45 13.69
N GLN A 29 6.23 2.38 14.45
CA GLN A 29 7.08 2.00 15.57
C GLN A 29 8.52 1.74 15.11
N MET A 30 8.72 0.94 14.07
CA MET A 30 10.06 0.69 13.49
C MET A 30 10.73 1.98 12.99
N LYS A 31 9.97 2.92 12.42
CA LYS A 31 10.50 4.21 12.00
C LYS A 31 10.96 5.06 13.18
N PHE A 32 10.21 5.06 14.29
CA PHE A 32 10.62 5.73 15.52
C PHE A 32 11.87 5.08 16.11
N ASP A 33 11.90 3.76 16.23
CA ASP A 33 13.04 3.02 16.76
C ASP A 33 14.30 3.25 15.92
N HIS A 34 14.16 3.27 14.59
CA HIS A 34 15.24 3.63 13.66
C HIS A 34 15.77 5.03 13.91
N ALA A 35 14.89 6.01 14.15
CA ALA A 35 15.29 7.38 14.39
C ALA A 35 15.99 7.56 15.74
N VAL A 36 15.60 6.81 16.77
CA VAL A 36 16.14 6.94 18.13
C VAL A 36 17.45 6.19 18.31
N LYS A 37 17.51 4.91 17.88
CA LYS A 37 18.64 4.01 18.17
C LYS A 37 19.42 3.58 16.93
N GLY A 38 18.87 3.83 15.74
CA GLY A 38 19.30 3.16 14.51
C GLY A 38 18.81 1.71 14.49
N LEU A 39 18.28 1.25 13.34
CA LEU A 39 17.97 -0.18 13.18
C LEU A 39 19.24 -0.92 12.77
N GLY A 40 19.39 -2.15 13.28
CA GLY A 40 20.42 -3.06 12.78
C GLY A 40 20.23 -3.41 11.30
N ASN A 41 18.97 -3.49 10.83
CA ASN A 41 18.66 -3.80 9.44
C ASN A 41 17.60 -2.86 8.81
N PRO A 42 18.02 -1.80 8.10
CA PRO A 42 17.11 -0.89 7.40
C PRO A 42 16.28 -1.54 6.29
N MET A 43 16.60 -2.76 5.86
CA MET A 43 15.84 -3.47 4.82
C MET A 43 14.45 -3.90 5.30
N GLU A 44 14.28 -4.14 6.60
CA GLU A 44 12.98 -4.53 7.18
C GLU A 44 11.94 -3.42 7.00
N LEU A 45 12.36 -2.16 7.17
CA LEU A 45 11.51 -0.99 6.93
C LEU A 45 11.07 -0.90 5.45
N ARG A 46 11.89 -1.38 4.50
CA ARG A 46 11.53 -1.45 3.08
C ARG A 46 10.58 -2.61 2.80
N GLU A 47 10.73 -3.73 3.49
CA GLU A 47 9.86 -4.90 3.35
C GLU A 47 8.43 -4.58 3.82
N VAL A 48 8.29 -4.05 5.04
CA VAL A 48 6.98 -3.67 5.59
C VAL A 48 6.30 -2.60 4.73
N ARG A 49 7.07 -1.61 4.24
CA ARG A 49 6.52 -0.61 3.29
C ARG A 49 6.01 -1.25 2.00
N ARG A 50 6.70 -2.27 1.47
CA ARG A 50 6.25 -2.99 0.27
C ARG A 50 5.01 -3.83 0.54
N GLU A 51 4.85 -4.38 1.74
CA GLU A 51 3.63 -5.10 2.13
C GLU A 51 2.42 -4.17 2.23
N ILE A 52 2.56 -3.02 2.89
CA ILE A 52 1.52 -1.98 2.94
C ILE A 52 1.11 -1.58 1.51
N ALA A 53 2.09 -1.33 0.63
CA ALA A 53 1.83 -0.96 -0.75
C ALA A 53 1.08 -2.04 -1.54
N ARG A 54 1.36 -3.33 -1.29
CA ARG A 54 0.63 -4.44 -1.92
C ARG A 54 -0.83 -4.47 -1.47
N ILE A 55 -1.09 -4.34 -0.17
CA ILE A 55 -2.47 -4.31 0.36
C ILE A 55 -3.26 -3.14 -0.21
N LEU A 56 -2.68 -1.94 -0.22
CA LEU A 56 -3.31 -0.76 -0.81
C LEU A 56 -3.57 -0.92 -2.32
N THR A 57 -2.67 -1.58 -3.04
CA THR A 57 -2.83 -1.84 -4.48
C THR A 57 -3.99 -2.79 -4.74
N GLU A 58 -4.12 -3.87 -3.95
CA GLU A 58 -5.27 -4.79 -4.07
C GLU A 58 -6.58 -4.11 -3.70
N GLY A 59 -6.63 -3.37 -2.58
CA GLY A 59 -7.82 -2.61 -2.20
C GLY A 59 -8.24 -1.64 -3.32
N ARG A 60 -7.26 -0.96 -3.92
CA ARG A 60 -7.50 -0.08 -5.06
C ARG A 60 -7.96 -0.82 -6.31
N SER A 61 -7.42 -2.00 -6.58
CA SER A 61 -7.83 -2.86 -7.70
C SER A 61 -9.31 -3.25 -7.57
N ARG A 62 -9.73 -3.67 -6.36
CA ARG A 62 -11.13 -4.00 -6.04
C ARG A 62 -12.05 -2.79 -6.19
N GLU A 63 -11.63 -1.62 -5.69
CA GLU A 63 -12.37 -0.36 -5.89
C GLU A 63 -12.58 -0.02 -7.37
N LEU A 64 -11.54 -0.18 -8.21
CA LEU A 64 -11.63 0.14 -9.63
C LEU A 64 -12.53 -0.85 -10.38
N ALA A 65 -12.52 -2.12 -10.00
CA ALA A 65 -13.42 -3.13 -10.56
C ALA A 65 -14.90 -2.87 -10.21
N ALA A 66 -15.17 -2.31 -9.03
CA ALA A 66 -16.51 -1.95 -8.59
C ALA A 66 -17.05 -0.64 -9.21
N MET A 67 -16.20 0.18 -9.83
CA MET A 67 -16.61 1.48 -10.39
C MET A 67 -17.27 1.36 -11.75
N THR A 68 -18.29 2.20 -11.96
CA THR A 68 -18.97 2.30 -13.25
C THR A 68 -18.11 3.02 -14.31
N PRO A 69 -18.33 2.77 -15.61
CA PRO A 69 -17.58 3.41 -16.69
C PRO A 69 -17.58 4.94 -16.61
N GLU A 70 -18.72 5.56 -16.28
CA GLU A 70 -18.87 7.01 -16.15
C GLU A 70 -17.99 7.60 -15.01
N GLN A 71 -17.86 6.87 -13.89
CA GLN A 71 -17.02 7.25 -12.76
C GLN A 71 -15.52 7.14 -13.08
N LEU A 72 -15.13 6.23 -13.97
CA LEU A 72 -13.75 6.09 -14.44
C LEU A 72 -13.36 7.21 -15.40
N GLU A 73 -14.26 7.60 -16.30
CA GLU A 73 -14.03 8.68 -17.28
C GLU A 73 -13.78 10.04 -16.62
N SER A 74 -14.50 10.36 -15.54
CA SER A 74 -14.31 11.59 -14.76
C SER A 74 -12.95 11.65 -14.05
N ARG A 75 -12.34 10.49 -13.73
CA ARG A 75 -10.98 10.40 -13.15
C ARG A 75 -9.85 10.57 -14.18
N SER A 76 -10.08 10.20 -15.43
CA SER A 76 -9.05 10.16 -16.48
C SER A 76 -8.44 11.54 -16.83
N LYS A 77 -9.21 12.63 -16.67
CA LYS A 77 -8.83 13.95 -17.20
C LYS A 77 -7.88 14.74 -16.27
N LEU A 78 -7.73 14.36 -15.00
CA LEU A 78 -6.94 15.16 -14.02
C LEU A 78 -5.43 14.92 -14.10
N ARG A 79 -4.98 13.65 -14.22
CA ARG A 79 -3.55 13.32 -14.35
C ARG A 79 -2.99 13.68 -15.73
N VAL A 80 -3.78 13.50 -16.78
CA VAL A 80 -3.41 13.87 -18.16
C VAL A 80 -3.20 15.38 -18.29
N ARG A 81 -4.06 16.21 -17.66
CA ARG A 81 -3.89 17.67 -17.63
C ARG A 81 -2.60 18.11 -16.92
N ARG A 82 -2.27 17.50 -15.78
CA ARG A 82 -1.05 17.84 -15.00
C ARG A 82 0.25 17.46 -15.70
N ARG A 83 0.25 16.41 -16.53
CA ARG A 83 1.42 15.99 -17.32
C ARG A 83 1.67 16.92 -18.52
N ARG A 84 0.64 17.60 -19.02
CA ARG A 84 0.69 18.49 -20.18
C ARG A 84 1.11 19.93 -19.84
N GLN A 85 1.12 20.29 -18.56
CA GLN A 85 1.52 21.61 -18.02
C GLN A 85 2.95 21.64 -17.48
N LYS A 86 3.71 20.55 -17.61
CA LYS A 86 5.12 20.48 -17.22
C LYS A 86 6.00 20.40 -18.46
#